data_AF-A0A813W2Q9-F1
#
_entry.id   AF-A0A813W2Q9-F1
#
_cell.length_a   1.000
_cell.length_b   1.000
_cell.length_c   1.000
_cell.angle_alpha   90.00
_cell.angle_beta   90.00
_cell.angle_gamma   90.00
#
_symmetry.space_group_name_H-M   'P 1'
#
loop_
_entity.id
_entity.type
_entity.pdbx_description
1 polymer ?
#
loop_
_entity_poly.entity_id
_entity_poly.type
_entity_poly.pdbx_seq_one_letter_code
_entity_poly.pdbx_strand_id
1 'polypeptide(L)'
;MVAILAPLPRLIFPLQTCQYKSLTPYWRYVYNILIIVLLPAILNAIFNVLIVKNVRSSTRRIHAGIVDTNVSTNAQQNSARDVHLLKHISFIFIISVIGWAPVYLYEAITANPSAIQWLFIMLQILPVFSLFINIVDLFLYNHNLRKFLKERLLNCICIK
;
A
#
# COMPACT_ATOMS: atom_id res chain seq x y z
N MET A 1 -4.12 12.21 -5.51
CA MET A 1 -5.03 12.15 -6.68
C MET A 1 -6.21 11.21 -6.46
N VAL A 2 -5.98 9.93 -6.13
CA VAL A 2 -7.06 8.94 -5.84
C VAL A 2 -7.99 9.40 -4.70
N ALA A 3 -7.45 10.01 -3.63
CA ALA A 3 -8.23 10.53 -2.51
C ALA A 3 -9.20 11.68 -2.87
N ILE A 4 -8.97 12.40 -3.98
CA ILE A 4 -9.84 13.48 -4.47
C ILE A 4 -10.90 12.91 -5.43
N LEU A 5 -10.53 11.88 -6.21
CA LEU A 5 -11.43 11.22 -7.17
C LEU A 5 -12.40 10.24 -6.48
N ALA A 6 -11.99 9.58 -5.39
CA ALA A 6 -12.82 8.63 -4.65
C ALA A 6 -14.14 9.22 -4.09
N PRO A 7 -14.18 10.44 -3.50
CA PRO A 7 -15.43 11.03 -3.06
C PRO A 7 -16.26 11.67 -4.18
N LEU A 8 -15.70 11.84 -5.39
CA LEU A 8 -16.34 12.57 -6.49
C LEU A 8 -17.75 12.04 -6.85
N PRO A 9 -17.99 10.71 -6.94
CA PRO A 9 -19.33 10.18 -7.18
C PRO A 9 -20.31 10.51 -6.04
N ARG A 10 -19.81 10.67 -4.81
CA ARG A 10 -20.63 11.03 -3.63
C ARG A 10 -20.99 12.52 -3.60
N LEU A 11 -20.16 13.35 -4.22
CA LEU A 11 -20.35 14.80 -4.32
C LEU A 11 -21.25 15.18 -5.50
N ILE A 12 -21.17 14.45 -6.62
CA ILE A 12 -21.99 14.71 -7.82
C ILE A 12 -23.41 14.15 -7.67
N PHE A 13 -23.58 13.05 -6.93
CA PHE A 13 -24.88 12.48 -6.58
C PHE A 13 -25.05 12.51 -5.05
N PRO A 14 -25.24 13.71 -4.45
CA PRO A 14 -25.49 13.81 -3.02
C PRO A 14 -26.84 13.16 -2.75
N LEU A 15 -26.83 12.09 -1.95
CA LEU A 15 -27.98 11.46 -1.28
C LEU A 15 -29.32 11.80 -1.92
N GLN A 16 -29.68 11.06 -2.98
CA GLN A 16 -31.08 10.97 -3.37
C GLN A 16 -31.87 10.57 -2.11
N THR A 17 -32.82 11.43 -1.77
CA THR A 17 -33.41 11.66 -0.46
C THR A 17 -33.82 10.39 0.30
N CYS A 18 -33.81 10.48 1.63
CA CYS A 18 -34.13 9.45 2.65
C CYS A 18 -35.49 8.74 2.55
N GLN A 19 -36.17 8.76 1.39
CA GLN A 19 -37.47 8.12 1.18
C GLN A 19 -37.51 7.10 0.05
N TYR A 20 -36.48 7.02 -0.79
CA TYR A 20 -36.32 5.89 -1.70
C TYR A 20 -35.17 5.03 -1.19
N LYS A 21 -35.44 3.75 -0.96
CA LYS A 21 -34.42 2.70 -0.86
C LYS A 21 -33.76 2.56 -2.24
N SER A 22 -33.09 3.62 -2.68
CA SER A 22 -32.50 3.70 -4.01
C SER A 22 -31.31 2.77 -4.01
N LEU A 23 -31.42 1.65 -4.75
CA LEU A 23 -30.29 0.80 -5.08
C LEU A 23 -29.11 1.69 -5.48
N THR A 24 -28.02 1.63 -4.73
CA THR A 24 -26.78 2.27 -5.12
C THR A 24 -26.43 1.73 -6.52
N PRO A 25 -26.25 2.60 -7.53
CA PRO A 25 -26.16 2.11 -8.89
C PRO A 25 -24.83 1.36 -9.08
N TYR A 26 -24.91 0.19 -9.73
CA TYR A 26 -23.79 -0.76 -9.88
C TYR A 26 -22.49 -0.12 -10.40
N TRP A 27 -22.61 0.88 -11.29
CA TRP A 27 -21.48 1.62 -11.84
C TRP A 27 -20.60 2.28 -10.76
N ARG A 28 -21.15 2.63 -9.60
CA ARG A 28 -20.39 3.23 -8.49
C ARG A 28 -19.44 2.24 -7.84
N TYR A 29 -19.82 0.97 -7.73
CA TYR A 29 -18.93 -0.09 -7.23
C TYR A 29 -17.81 -0.37 -8.22
N VAL A 30 -18.14 -0.45 -9.52
CA VAL A 30 -17.15 -0.59 -10.60
C VAL A 30 -16.16 0.58 -10.59
N TYR A 31 -16.64 1.81 -10.44
CA TYR A 31 -15.80 3.01 -10.34
C TYR A 31 -14.83 2.93 -9.15
N ASN A 32 -15.32 2.53 -7.97
CA ASN A 32 -14.47 2.40 -6.78
C ASN A 32 -13.36 1.36 -6.99
N ILE A 33 -13.68 0.19 -7.56
CA ILE A 33 -12.66 -0.83 -7.85
C ILE A 33 -11.60 -0.29 -8.82
N LEU A 34 -12.03 0.37 -9.90
CA LEU A 34 -11.10 0.90 -10.91
C LEU A 34 -10.18 1.97 -10.33
N ILE A 35 -10.72 2.92 -9.58
CA ILE A 35 -9.96 4.09 -9.11
C ILE A 35 -9.17 3.79 -7.83
N ILE A 36 -9.73 3.02 -6.90
CA ILE A 36 -9.13 2.78 -5.58
C ILE A 36 -8.18 1.59 -5.61
N VAL A 37 -8.45 0.58 -6.45
CA VAL A 37 -7.65 -0.66 -6.48
C VAL A 37 -6.82 -0.74 -7.76
N LEU A 38 -7.46 -0.68 -8.92
CA LEU A 38 -6.82 -1.03 -10.19
C LEU A 38 -5.79 0.02 -10.65
N LEU A 39 -6.18 1.30 -10.62
CA LEU A 39 -5.33 2.41 -11.03
C LEU A 39 -4.04 2.54 -10.19
N PRO A 40 -4.08 2.55 -8.84
CA PRO A 40 -2.85 2.58 -8.06
C PRO A 40 -2.01 1.30 -8.21
N ALA A 41 -2.64 0.13 -8.42
CA ALA A 41 -1.89 -1.12 -8.66
C ALA A 41 -1.10 -1.08 -9.97
N ILE A 42 -1.73 -0.60 -11.06
CA ILE A 42 -1.07 -0.46 -12.36
C ILE A 42 0.06 0.57 -12.27
N LEU A 43 -0.19 1.74 -11.69
CA LEU A 43 0.84 2.78 -11.53
C LEU A 43 2.02 2.25 -10.72
N ASN A 44 1.77 1.58 -9.60
CA ASN A 44 2.85 1.04 -8.78
C ASN A 44 3.63 -0.06 -9.52
N ALA A 45 2.97 -0.93 -10.28
CA ALA A 45 3.63 -1.93 -11.11
C ALA A 45 4.54 -1.27 -12.17
N ILE A 46 4.04 -0.22 -12.86
CA ILE A 46 4.83 0.53 -13.84
C ILE A 46 6.06 1.16 -13.19
N PHE A 47 5.89 1.86 -12.06
CA PHE A 47 7.01 2.48 -11.36
C PHE A 47 8.04 1.45 -10.89
N ASN A 48 7.58 0.32 -10.35
CA ASN A 48 8.47 -0.77 -9.95
C ASN A 48 9.29 -1.30 -11.13
N VAL A 49 8.66 -1.54 -12.28
CA VAL A 49 9.36 -2.00 -13.49
C VAL A 49 10.38 -0.95 -13.98
N LEU A 50 10.01 0.33 -14.00
CA LEU A 50 10.90 1.42 -14.41
C LEU A 50 12.11 1.54 -13.49
N ILE A 51 11.91 1.45 -12.17
CA ILE A 51 13.01 1.55 -11.21
C ILE A 51 13.93 0.32 -11.31
N VAL A 52 13.38 -0.89 -11.42
CA VAL A 52 14.19 -2.10 -11.63
C VAL A 52 15.01 -2.00 -12.93
N LYS A 53 14.41 -1.49 -14.01
CA LYS A 53 15.11 -1.28 -15.28
C LYS A 53 16.25 -0.26 -15.14
N ASN A 54 16.00 0.86 -14.46
CA ASN A 54 17.01 1.89 -14.21
C ASN A 54 18.16 1.36 -13.32
N VAL A 55 17.85 0.64 -12.25
CA VAL A 55 18.85 0.03 -11.36
C VAL A 55 19.72 -0.96 -12.15
N ARG A 56 19.10 -1.86 -12.94
CA ARG A 56 19.87 -2.80 -13.77
C ARG A 56 20.77 -2.11 -14.79
N SER A 57 20.28 -1.03 -15.40
CA SER A 57 21.06 -0.22 -16.36
C SER A 57 22.24 0.48 -15.68
N SER A 58 22.02 1.10 -14.52
CA SER A 58 23.05 1.75 -13.72
C SER A 58 24.09 0.76 -13.20
N THR A 59 23.70 -0.40 -12.69
CA THR A 59 24.63 -1.44 -12.24
C THR A 59 25.48 -1.98 -13.38
N ARG A 60 24.90 -2.18 -14.58
CA ARG A 60 25.64 -2.62 -15.78
C ARG A 60 26.66 -1.58 -16.24
N ARG A 61 26.35 -0.29 -16.14
CA ARG A 61 27.28 0.81 -16.48
C ARG A 61 28.44 0.92 -15.50
N ILE A 62 28.18 0.74 -14.21
CA ILE A 62 29.24 0.76 -13.18
C ILE A 62 30.18 -0.42 -13.40
N HIS A 63 29.68 -1.65 -13.61
CA HIS A 63 30.54 -2.82 -13.85
C HIS A 63 31.41 -2.72 -15.12
N ALA A 64 30.97 -1.99 -16.14
CA ALA A 64 31.74 -1.80 -17.37
C ALA A 64 32.87 -0.74 -17.23
N GLY A 65 32.89 0.04 -16.13
CA GLY A 65 33.83 1.15 -15.91
C GLY A 65 34.74 1.03 -14.68
N ILE A 66 34.77 -0.12 -13.99
CA ILE A 66 35.65 -0.34 -12.82
C ILE A 66 37.08 -0.59 -13.31
N VAL A 67 37.78 0.51 -13.63
CA VAL A 67 39.24 0.61 -13.58
C VAL A 67 39.69 1.59 -12.48
N ASP A 68 38.84 2.53 -12.01
CA ASP A 68 39.24 3.50 -10.98
C ASP A 68 38.39 3.41 -9.69
N THR A 69 39.07 3.29 -8.56
CA THR A 69 38.67 2.43 -7.43
C THR A 69 37.90 3.12 -6.28
N ASN A 70 37.61 4.43 -6.32
CA ASN A 70 37.10 5.13 -5.12
C ASN A 70 35.73 5.83 -5.27
N VAL A 71 35.16 5.94 -6.47
CA VAL A 71 33.85 6.60 -6.69
C VAL A 71 32.69 5.59 -6.79
N SER A 72 32.98 4.32 -7.08
CA SER A 72 31.97 3.29 -7.38
C SER A 72 31.23 2.74 -6.14
N THR A 73 31.88 2.72 -4.97
CA THR A 73 31.32 2.16 -3.73
C THR A 73 30.12 2.95 -3.21
N ASN A 74 30.19 4.29 -3.22
CA ASN A 74 29.10 5.16 -2.77
C ASN A 74 27.87 5.11 -3.69
N ALA A 75 28.07 5.04 -5.02
CA ALA A 75 26.99 4.92 -5.98
C ALA A 75 26.28 3.56 -5.87
N GLN A 76 27.04 2.49 -5.63
CA GLN A 76 26.51 1.14 -5.44
C GLN A 76 25.75 1.00 -4.11
N GLN A 77 26.24 1.62 -3.04
CA GLN A 77 25.56 1.65 -1.74
C GLN A 77 24.26 2.45 -1.78
N ASN A 78 24.23 3.60 -2.47
CA ASN A 78 23.01 4.39 -2.66
C ASN A 78 21.96 3.62 -3.50
N SER A 79 22.39 2.97 -4.58
CA SER A 79 21.52 2.12 -5.41
C SER A 79 20.91 0.96 -4.61
N ALA A 80 21.70 0.30 -3.76
CA ALA A 80 21.21 -0.78 -2.90
C ALA A 80 20.18 -0.29 -1.88
N ARG A 81 20.39 0.89 -1.29
CA ARG A 81 19.43 1.53 -0.37
C ARG A 81 18.11 1.85 -1.07
N ASP A 82 18.15 2.41 -2.28
CA ASP A 82 16.96 2.78 -3.02
C ASP A 82 16.14 1.54 -3.45
N VAL A 83 16.82 0.46 -3.84
CA VAL A 83 16.18 -0.85 -4.12
C VAL A 83 15.53 -1.42 -2.86
N HIS A 84 16.20 -1.33 -1.72
CA HIS A 84 15.66 -1.81 -0.44
C HIS A 84 14.42 -1.01 -0.02
N LEU A 85 14.45 0.32 -0.21
CA LEU A 85 13.29 1.19 0.02
C LEU A 85 12.14 0.84 -0.93
N LEU A 86 12.43 0.61 -2.21
CA LEU A 86 11.41 0.22 -3.19
C LEU A 86 10.73 -1.11 -2.83
N LYS A 87 11.52 -2.10 -2.42
CA LYS A 87 10.99 -3.40 -1.96
C LYS A 87 10.04 -3.23 -0.78
N HIS A 88 10.42 -2.40 0.19
CA HIS A 88 9.59 -2.10 1.36
C HIS A 88 8.29 -1.37 0.97
N ILE A 89 8.37 -0.31 0.15
CA ILE A 89 7.17 0.41 -0.32
C ILE A 89 6.24 -0.53 -1.12
N SER A 90 6.81 -1.40 -1.95
CA SER A 90 6.05 -2.41 -2.71
C SER A 90 5.37 -3.41 -1.78
N PHE A 91 6.05 -3.87 -0.74
CA PHE A 91 5.51 -4.78 0.26
C PHE A 91 4.30 -4.18 0.98
N ILE A 92 4.44 -2.96 1.52
CA ILE A 92 3.34 -2.21 2.17
C ILE A 92 2.15 -2.04 1.21
N PHE A 93 2.43 -1.74 -0.05
CA PHE A 93 1.38 -1.60 -1.06
C PHE A 93 0.62 -2.90 -1.28
N ILE A 94 1.32 -4.03 -1.45
CA ILE A 94 0.71 -5.34 -1.66
C ILE A 94 -0.18 -5.73 -0.48
N ILE A 95 0.31 -5.56 0.75
CA ILE A 95 -0.48 -5.82 1.97
C ILE A 95 -1.76 -4.97 1.98
N SER A 96 -1.64 -3.70 1.62
CA SER A 96 -2.79 -2.79 1.56
C SER A 96 -3.80 -3.24 0.48
N VAL A 97 -3.35 -3.65 -0.70
CA VAL A 97 -4.25 -4.16 -1.75
C VAL A 97 -4.96 -5.43 -1.29
N ILE A 98 -4.24 -6.37 -0.68
CA ILE A 98 -4.84 -7.62 -0.16
C ILE A 98 -5.86 -7.34 0.94
N GLY A 99 -5.60 -6.35 1.81
CA GLY A 99 -6.53 -5.98 2.87
C GLY A 99 -7.81 -5.34 2.33
N TRP A 100 -7.71 -4.46 1.34
CA TRP A 100 -8.85 -3.63 0.90
C TRP A 100 -9.59 -4.15 -0.33
N ALA A 101 -8.91 -4.81 -1.28
CA ALA A 101 -9.53 -5.26 -2.52
C ALA A 101 -10.69 -6.25 -2.31
N PRO A 102 -10.62 -7.23 -1.38
CA PRO A 102 -11.73 -8.15 -1.12
C PRO A 102 -13.01 -7.45 -0.67
N VAL A 103 -12.90 -6.34 0.09
CA VAL A 103 -14.06 -5.53 0.53
C VAL A 103 -14.75 -4.89 -0.67
N TYR A 104 -13.99 -4.26 -1.56
CA TYR A 104 -14.55 -3.62 -2.75
C TYR A 104 -15.11 -4.63 -3.75
N LEU A 105 -14.44 -5.78 -3.90
CA LEU A 105 -14.91 -6.86 -4.77
C LEU A 105 -16.22 -7.45 -4.26
N TYR A 106 -16.33 -7.63 -2.95
CA TYR A 106 -17.56 -8.09 -2.31
C TYR A 106 -18.74 -7.14 -2.56
N GLU A 107 -18.54 -5.84 -2.34
CA GLU A 107 -19.56 -4.82 -2.62
C GLU A 107 -20.03 -4.81 -4.08
N ALA A 108 -19.16 -5.16 -5.02
CA ALA A 108 -19.53 -5.28 -6.44
C ALA A 108 -20.31 -6.57 -6.75
N ILE A 109 -19.98 -7.69 -6.10
CA ILE A 109 -20.57 -9.01 -6.44
C ILE A 109 -21.93 -9.22 -5.78
N THR A 110 -22.15 -8.69 -4.56
CA THR A 110 -23.36 -9.04 -3.80
C THR A 110 -24.56 -8.16 -4.11
N ALA A 111 -25.43 -8.66 -5.00
CA ALA A 111 -26.80 -8.16 -5.18
C ALA A 111 -27.81 -8.74 -4.18
N ASN A 112 -27.42 -9.75 -3.38
CA ASN A 112 -28.33 -10.50 -2.50
C ASN A 112 -28.00 -10.27 -1.01
N PRO A 113 -28.92 -9.66 -0.22
CA PRO A 113 -28.60 -9.12 1.11
C PRO A 113 -28.60 -10.14 2.26
N SER A 114 -29.11 -11.36 2.08
CA SER A 114 -29.44 -12.26 3.20
C SER A 114 -28.41 -13.35 3.51
N ALA A 115 -27.61 -13.81 2.55
CA ALA A 115 -26.75 -14.99 2.76
C ALA A 115 -25.33 -14.67 3.27
N ILE A 116 -24.93 -13.40 3.36
CA ILE A 116 -23.50 -13.06 3.32
C ILE A 116 -23.05 -11.98 4.33
N GLN A 117 -23.88 -11.61 5.31
CA GLN A 117 -23.49 -10.64 6.35
C GLN A 117 -22.25 -11.06 7.15
N TRP A 118 -22.10 -12.34 7.48
CA TRP A 118 -20.92 -12.84 8.20
C TRP A 118 -19.62 -12.71 7.40
N LEU A 119 -19.66 -12.98 6.09
CA LEU A 119 -18.51 -12.81 5.21
C LEU A 119 -18.15 -11.33 5.08
N PHE A 120 -19.15 -10.43 5.01
CA PHE A 120 -18.88 -8.99 5.02
C PHE A 120 -18.13 -8.55 6.29
N ILE A 121 -18.57 -9.01 7.46
CA ILE A 121 -17.89 -8.71 8.74
C ILE A 121 -16.45 -9.23 8.72
N MET A 122 -16.22 -10.46 8.25
CA MET A 122 -14.88 -11.03 8.15
C MET A 122 -13.99 -10.25 7.17
N LEU A 123 -14.55 -9.81 6.04
CA LEU A 123 -13.85 -8.97 5.07
C LEU A 123 -13.49 -7.59 5.63
N GLN A 124 -14.28 -7.02 6.55
CA GLN A 124 -13.96 -5.74 7.21
C GLN A 124 -12.80 -5.85 8.21
N ILE A 125 -12.47 -7.05 8.69
CA ILE A 125 -11.31 -7.27 9.57
C ILE A 125 -9.99 -7.19 8.79
N LEU A 126 -9.99 -7.62 7.51
CA LEU A 126 -8.80 -7.63 6.66
C LEU A 126 -8.13 -6.25 6.51
N PRO A 127 -8.86 -5.15 6.23
CA PRO A 127 -8.30 -3.80 6.21
C PRO A 127 -7.60 -3.42 7.51
N VAL A 128 -8.23 -3.72 8.65
CA VAL A 128 -7.69 -3.42 9.99
C VAL A 128 -6.39 -4.19 10.21
N PHE A 129 -6.38 -5.48 9.85
CA PHE A 129 -5.18 -6.30 9.95
C PHE A 129 -4.07 -5.82 9.02
N SER A 130 -4.40 -5.37 7.79
CA SER A 130 -3.42 -4.81 6.86
C SER A 130 -2.79 -3.52 7.38
N LEU A 131 -3.59 -2.64 8.01
CA LEU A 131 -3.09 -1.44 8.68
C LEU A 131 -2.18 -1.79 9.85
N PHE A 132 -2.56 -2.78 10.66
CA PHE A 132 -1.74 -3.24 11.77
C PHE A 132 -0.38 -3.77 11.28
N ILE A 133 -0.35 -4.60 10.23
CA ILE A 133 0.90 -5.07 9.62
C ILE A 133 1.74 -3.89 9.14
N ASN A 134 1.15 -2.91 8.44
CA ASN A 134 1.89 -1.75 7.96
C ASN A 134 2.50 -0.92 9.10
N ILE A 135 1.78 -0.78 10.21
CA ILE A 135 2.28 -0.10 11.42
C ILE A 135 3.47 -0.87 11.99
N VAL A 136 3.33 -2.19 12.17
CA VAL A 136 4.40 -3.05 12.69
C VAL A 136 5.62 -3.01 11.77
N ASP A 137 5.42 -3.09 10.45
CA ASP A 137 6.49 -3.01 9.45
C ASP A 137 7.21 -1.66 9.52
N LEU A 138 6.47 -0.54 9.63
CA LEU A 138 7.06 0.79 9.77
C LEU A 138 7.89 0.93 11.07
N PHE A 139 7.40 0.37 12.18
CA PHE A 139 8.14 0.30 13.44
C PHE A 139 9.41 -0.53 13.31
N LEU A 140 9.35 -1.67 12.62
CA LEU A 140 10.51 -2.51 12.35
C LEU A 140 11.48 -1.83 11.40
N TYR A 141 11.03 -1.12 10.37
CA TYR A 141 11.91 -0.51 9.39
C TYR A 141 12.66 0.71 9.95
N ASN A 142 12.03 1.48 10.83
CA ASN A 142 12.63 2.70 11.38
C ASN A 142 13.67 2.39 12.48
N HIS A 143 14.94 2.45 12.11
CA HIS A 143 16.08 2.25 13.02
C HIS A 143 16.03 3.16 14.25
N ASN A 144 15.71 4.44 14.08
CA ASN A 144 15.71 5.42 15.18
C ASN A 144 14.59 5.12 16.17
N LEU A 145 13.43 4.69 15.69
CA LEU A 145 12.30 4.29 16.52
C LEU A 145 12.58 2.98 17.26
N ARG A 146 13.22 2.00 16.58
CA ARG A 146 13.70 0.76 17.22
C ARG A 146 14.70 1.05 18.34
N LYS A 147 15.65 1.96 18.08
CA LYS A 147 16.65 2.38 19.06
C LYS A 147 15.99 3.07 20.26
N PHE A 148 15.08 4.01 20.00
CA PHE A 148 14.33 4.72 21.04
C PHE A 148 13.48 3.78 21.91
N LEU A 149 12.75 2.85 21.28
CA LEU A 149 11.95 1.84 22.00
C LEU A 149 12.84 0.90 22.82
N LYS A 150 13.95 0.44 22.25
CA LYS A 150 14.90 -0.43 22.95
C LYS A 150 15.50 0.27 24.17
N GLU A 151 15.86 1.55 24.04
CA GLU A 151 16.36 2.37 25.16
C GLU A 151 15.29 2.62 26.24
N ARG A 152 14.05 2.94 25.85
CA ARG A 152 12.93 3.12 26.79
C ARG A 152 12.54 1.83 27.52
N LEU A 153 12.45 0.71 26.81
CA LEU A 153 12.11 -0.60 27.40
C LEU A 153 13.22 -1.14 28.30
N LEU A 154 14.50 -1.00 27.90
CA LEU A 154 15.63 -1.40 28.74
C LEU A 154 15.76 -0.52 29.99
N ASN A 155 15.51 0.79 29.88
CA ASN A 155 15.52 1.68 31.04
C ASN A 155 14.34 1.43 32.00
N CYS A 156 13.20 0.92 31.54
CA CYS A 156 12.11 0.50 32.42
C CYS A 156 12.40 -0.82 33.16
N ILE A 157 13.28 -1.68 32.63
CA ILE A 157 13.69 -2.94 33.29
C ILE A 157 14.83 -2.69 34.30
N CYS A 158 15.56 -1.58 34.15
CA CYS A 158 16.69 -1.19 35.02
C CYS A 158 16.31 -0.14 36.08
N ILE A 159 15.05 -0.13 36.54
CA ILE A 159 14.66 0.53 37.79
C ILE A 159 14.35 -0.60 38.76
N LYS A 160 15.35 -0.93 39.58
CA LYS A 160 15.27 -1.90 40.66
C LYS A 160 15.58 -1.17 41.96
#